data_AF-X1RNE3-F1
#
_entry.id   AF-X1RNE3-F1
#
_cell.length_a   1.000
_cell.length_b   1.000
_cell.length_c   1.000
_cell.angle_alpha   90.00
_cell.angle_beta   90.00
_cell.angle_gamma   90.00
#
_symmetry.space_group_name_H-M   'P 1'
#
loop_
_entity.id
_entity.type
_entity.pdbx_description
1 polymer ?
#
loop_
_entity_poly.entity_id
_entity_poly.type
_entity_poly.pdbx_seq_one_letter_code
_entity_poly.pdbx_strand_id
1 'polypeptide(L)'
;MYRSYISGAILLGIAPCTAMVLMWSYLARGNEGLTLIMVAINSLVMLFLYAPLGRFLLGVNKMPIPWQTIVLSVLIYVGLPLLAGYSSRKQIIKKKGTKWFEEKFVHQLTTVSIVALLATLIILFSLKGEVILTQPQ
;
A
#
# COMPACT_ATOMS: atom_id res chain seq x y z
N MET A 1 11.86 -10.99 -20.80
CA MET A 1 12.03 -9.85 -19.88
C MET A 1 11.12 -8.67 -20.17
N TYR A 2 11.01 -8.14 -21.42
CA TYR A 2 10.14 -7.00 -21.77
C TYR A 2 8.67 -7.11 -21.28
N ARG A 3 8.05 -8.29 -21.42
CA ARG A 3 6.67 -8.53 -20.94
C ARG A 3 6.52 -8.40 -19.41
N SER A 4 7.55 -8.75 -18.64
CA SER A 4 7.56 -8.55 -17.18
C SER A 4 7.67 -7.07 -16.80
N TYR A 5 8.48 -6.29 -17.53
CA TYR A 5 8.60 -4.84 -17.28
C TYR A 5 7.30 -4.10 -17.58
N ILE A 6 6.62 -4.41 -18.68
CA ILE A 6 5.31 -3.81 -19.00
C ILE A 6 4.27 -4.19 -17.95
N SER A 7 4.26 -5.45 -17.52
CA SER A 7 3.33 -5.90 -16.48
C SER A 7 3.59 -5.18 -15.16
N GLY A 8 4.86 -4.98 -14.79
CA GLY A 8 5.25 -4.17 -13.63
C GLY A 8 4.80 -2.71 -13.75
N ALA A 9 4.99 -2.08 -14.91
CA ALA A 9 4.55 -0.72 -15.17
C ALA A 9 3.02 -0.57 -15.12
N ILE A 10 2.27 -1.55 -15.63
CA ILE A 10 0.81 -1.61 -15.52
C ILE A 10 0.38 -1.72 -14.06
N LEU A 11 0.98 -2.64 -13.29
CA LEU A 11 0.65 -2.83 -11.88
C LEU A 11 0.99 -1.61 -11.03
N LEU A 12 2.08 -0.91 -11.33
CA LEU A 12 2.47 0.37 -10.71
C LEU A 12 1.49 1.49 -11.08
N GLY A 13 1.08 1.59 -12.34
CA GLY A 13 0.12 2.61 -12.80
C GLY A 13 -1.28 2.43 -12.23
N ILE A 14 -1.68 1.18 -11.94
CA ILE A 14 -2.93 0.89 -11.26
C ILE A 14 -2.76 1.10 -9.74
N ALA A 15 -1.58 0.98 -9.14
CA ALA A 15 -1.42 1.10 -7.69
C ALA A 15 -1.66 2.55 -7.20
N PRO A 16 -2.61 2.78 -6.27
CA PRO A 16 -2.81 4.11 -5.71
C PRO A 16 -1.74 4.45 -4.67
N CYS A 17 -1.27 5.70 -4.65
CA CYS A 17 -0.44 6.22 -3.57
C CYS A 17 -1.32 6.91 -2.50
N THR A 18 -1.55 6.27 -1.36
CA THR A 18 -2.50 6.75 -0.34
C THR A 18 -1.84 7.64 0.71
N ALA A 19 -0.68 7.23 1.22
CA ALA A 19 0.02 7.96 2.29
C ALA A 19 0.69 9.26 1.79
N MET A 20 1.25 9.24 0.58
CA MET A 20 1.99 10.38 0.03
C MET A 20 1.06 11.57 -0.23
N VAL A 21 -0.14 11.34 -0.77
CA VAL A 21 -1.11 12.40 -1.08
C VAL A 21 -1.57 13.13 0.18
N LEU A 22 -1.71 12.42 1.31
CA LEU A 22 -2.04 13.04 2.60
C LEU A 22 -0.93 13.99 3.07
N MET A 23 0.34 13.57 2.98
CA MET A 23 1.48 14.41 3.34
C MET A 23 1.61 15.65 2.45
N TRP A 24 1.35 15.51 1.16
CA TRP A 24 1.40 16.63 0.22
C TRP A 24 0.25 17.61 0.46
N SER A 25 -0.94 17.09 0.77
CA SER A 25 -2.08 17.92 1.17
C SER A 25 -1.79 18.67 2.47
N TYR A 26 -1.15 18.05 3.46
CA TYR A 26 -0.69 18.69 4.69
C TYR A 26 0.32 19.81 4.41
N LEU A 27 1.37 19.53 3.63
CA LEU A 27 2.41 20.52 3.26
C LEU A 27 1.84 21.70 2.46
N ALA A 28 0.88 21.45 1.58
CA ALA A 28 0.22 22.46 0.78
C ALA A 28 -0.85 23.27 1.55
N ARG A 29 -1.04 23.02 2.85
CA ARG A 29 -2.13 23.59 3.68
C ARG A 29 -3.52 23.38 3.07
N GLY A 30 -3.70 22.22 2.44
CA GLY A 30 -4.98 21.80 1.87
C GLY A 30 -5.96 21.32 2.92
N ASN A 31 -7.19 21.00 2.50
CA ASN A 31 -8.20 20.43 3.38
C ASN A 31 -7.92 18.93 3.61
N GLU A 32 -7.26 18.61 4.72
CA GLU A 32 -6.93 17.25 5.12
C GLU A 32 -8.15 16.33 5.22
N GLY A 33 -9.28 16.86 5.71
CA GLY A 33 -10.52 16.09 5.85
C GLY A 33 -11.08 15.64 4.50
N LEU A 34 -11.09 16.53 3.51
CA LEU A 34 -11.52 16.21 2.15
C LEU A 34 -10.55 15.21 1.49
N THR A 35 -9.25 15.43 1.63
CA THR A 35 -8.22 14.52 1.10
C THR A 35 -8.34 13.13 1.71
N LEU A 36 -8.59 13.03 3.01
CA LEU A 36 -8.78 11.76 3.71
C LEU A 36 -10.00 10.99 3.19
N ILE A 37 -11.12 11.69 2.97
CA ILE A 37 -12.33 11.09 2.39
C ILE A 37 -12.04 10.60 0.96
N MET A 38 -11.39 11.41 0.14
CA MET A 38 -11.03 11.04 -1.25
C MET A 38 -10.11 9.82 -1.29
N VAL A 39 -9.08 9.77 -0.43
CA VAL A 39 -8.15 8.64 -0.32
C VAL A 39 -8.85 7.38 0.17
N ALA A 40 -9.79 7.50 1.13
CA ALA A 40 -10.56 6.38 1.63
C ALA A 40 -11.47 5.79 0.54
N ILE A 41 -12.21 6.64 -0.19
CA ILE A 41 -13.05 6.22 -1.32
C ILE A 41 -12.20 5.54 -2.39
N ASN A 42 -11.08 6.15 -2.79
CA ASN A 42 -10.17 5.59 -3.77
C ASN A 42 -9.64 4.21 -3.34
N SER A 43 -9.21 4.06 -2.09
CA SER A 43 -8.71 2.79 -1.56
C SER A 43 -9.79 1.70 -1.56
N LEU A 44 -11.03 2.04 -1.19
CA LEU A 44 -12.16 1.12 -1.21
C LEU A 44 -12.52 0.69 -2.63
N VAL A 45 -12.61 1.63 -3.57
CA VAL A 45 -12.86 1.34 -4.98
C VAL A 45 -11.77 0.42 -5.53
N MET A 46 -10.52 0.70 -5.23
CA MET A 46 -9.38 -0.10 -5.70
C MET A 46 -9.33 -1.50 -5.10
N LEU A 47 -9.80 -1.71 -3.88
CA LEU A 47 -9.92 -3.05 -3.30
C LEU A 47 -10.75 -3.99 -4.20
N PHE A 48 -11.78 -3.45 -4.87
CA PHE A 48 -12.63 -4.21 -5.79
C PHE A 48 -12.20 -4.09 -7.25
N LEU A 49 -11.67 -2.95 -7.69
CA LEU A 49 -11.31 -2.69 -9.09
C LEU A 49 -9.90 -3.16 -9.46
N TYR A 50 -8.97 -3.29 -8.51
CA TYR A 50 -7.59 -3.67 -8.80
C TYR A 50 -7.48 -5.09 -9.38
N ALA A 51 -8.19 -6.05 -8.79
CA ALA A 51 -8.23 -7.42 -9.28
C ALA A 51 -8.81 -7.55 -10.72
N PRO A 52 -9.98 -6.97 -11.05
CA PRO A 52 -10.53 -7.02 -12.41
C PRO A 52 -9.75 -6.17 -13.41
N LEU A 53 -9.23 -4.99 -13.04
CA LEU A 53 -8.37 -4.19 -13.92
C LEU A 53 -7.05 -4.90 -14.22
N GLY A 54 -6.43 -5.50 -13.19
CA GLY A 54 -5.25 -6.34 -13.35
C GLY A 54 -5.53 -7.52 -14.29
N ARG A 55 -6.69 -8.19 -14.14
CA ARG A 55 -7.13 -9.26 -15.05
C ARG A 55 -7.29 -8.77 -16.49
N PHE A 56 -7.92 -7.62 -16.70
CA PHE A 56 -8.16 -7.07 -18.03
C PHE A 56 -6.84 -6.68 -18.70
N LEU A 57 -5.99 -5.89 -18.04
CA LEU A 57 -4.75 -5.40 -18.63
C LEU A 57 -3.67 -6.50 -18.78
N LEU A 58 -3.58 -7.47 -17.87
CA LEU A 58 -2.62 -8.58 -17.97
C LEU A 58 -3.12 -9.71 -18.90
N GLY A 59 -4.43 -9.90 -19.03
CA GLY A 59 -5.03 -10.86 -19.95
C GLY A 59 -4.74 -10.51 -21.42
N VAL A 60 -4.67 -9.22 -21.76
CA VAL A 60 -4.28 -8.74 -23.10
C VAL A 60 -2.82 -9.14 -23.46
N ASN A 61 -1.96 -9.37 -22.46
CA ASN A 61 -0.57 -9.78 -22.66
C ASN A 61 -0.35 -11.31 -22.77
N LYS A 62 -1.42 -12.13 -22.76
CA LYS A 62 -1.39 -13.61 -22.88
C LYS A 62 -0.49 -14.31 -21.85
N MET A 63 -0.49 -13.86 -20.59
CA MET A 63 0.19 -14.56 -19.51
C MET A 63 -0.84 -15.32 -18.65
N PRO A 64 -0.64 -16.61 -18.31
CA PRO A 64 -1.56 -17.35 -17.46
C PRO A 64 -1.55 -16.73 -16.06
N ILE A 65 -2.68 -16.16 -15.65
CA ILE A 65 -2.82 -15.51 -14.35
C ILE A 65 -3.31 -16.57 -13.34
N PRO A 66 -2.50 -16.92 -12.32
CA PRO A 66 -2.95 -17.83 -11.27
C PRO A 66 -3.96 -17.11 -10.36
N TRP A 67 -5.25 -17.28 -10.67
CA TRP A 67 -6.40 -16.65 -10.01
C TRP A 67 -6.40 -16.85 -8.49
N GLN A 68 -6.11 -18.08 -8.07
CA GLN A 68 -6.03 -18.46 -6.66
C GLN A 68 -4.96 -17.62 -5.95
N THR A 69 -3.79 -17.44 -6.57
CA THR A 69 -2.68 -16.70 -5.99
C THR A 69 -2.99 -15.21 -5.86
N ILE A 70 -3.67 -14.59 -6.83
CA ILE A 70 -4.05 -13.17 -6.74
C ILE A 70 -5.04 -12.96 -5.61
N VAL A 71 -6.12 -13.73 -5.57
CA VAL A 71 -7.15 -13.58 -4.54
C VAL A 71 -6.55 -13.81 -3.15
N LEU A 72 -5.74 -14.85 -3.00
CA LEU A 72 -5.09 -15.20 -1.74
C LEU A 72 -4.06 -14.12 -1.33
N SER A 73 -3.31 -13.56 -2.29
CA SER A 73 -2.41 -12.43 -2.04
C SER A 73 -3.16 -11.18 -1.61
N VAL A 74 -4.24 -10.79 -2.28
CA VAL A 74 -5.06 -9.63 -1.88
C VAL A 74 -5.63 -9.83 -0.48
N LEU A 75 -6.12 -11.04 -0.18
CA LEU A 75 -6.70 -11.35 1.13
C LEU A 75 -5.66 -11.28 2.26
N ILE A 76 -4.45 -11.80 2.02
CA ILE A 76 -3.35 -11.76 2.99
C ILE A 76 -2.75 -10.36 3.13
N TYR A 77 -2.44 -9.68 2.02
CA TYR A 77 -1.72 -8.40 2.05
C TYR A 77 -2.63 -7.19 2.31
N VAL A 78 -3.92 -7.27 1.98
CA VAL A 78 -4.87 -6.15 2.15
C VAL A 78 -5.94 -6.50 3.20
N GLY A 79 -6.55 -7.67 3.08
CA GLY A 79 -7.64 -8.10 3.98
C GLY A 79 -7.18 -8.27 5.44
N LEU A 80 -6.08 -8.98 5.66
CA LEU A 80 -5.59 -9.28 7.01
C LEU A 80 -5.13 -8.01 7.75
N PRO A 81 -4.37 -7.06 7.14
CA PRO A 81 -4.04 -5.79 7.79
C PRO A 81 -5.26 -4.91 8.07
N LEU A 82 -6.26 -4.89 7.18
CA LEU A 82 -7.51 -4.15 7.40
C LEU A 82 -8.28 -4.71 8.61
N LEU A 83 -8.43 -6.03 8.69
CA LEU A 83 -9.10 -6.69 9.81
C LEU A 83 -8.33 -6.49 11.12
N ALA A 84 -7.00 -6.64 11.09
CA ALA A 84 -6.14 -6.42 12.24
C ALA A 84 -6.22 -4.95 12.72
N GLY A 85 -6.17 -3.99 11.80
CA GLY A 85 -6.29 -2.56 12.08
C GLY A 85 -7.66 -2.20 12.69
N TYR A 86 -8.74 -2.70 12.10
CA TYR A 86 -10.10 -2.48 12.63
C TYR A 86 -10.29 -3.10 14.01
N SER A 87 -9.84 -4.34 14.20
CA SER A 87 -9.93 -5.06 15.48
C SER A 87 -9.10 -4.35 16.56
N SER A 88 -7.86 -3.97 16.24
CA SER A 88 -6.98 -3.23 17.14
C SER A 88 -7.58 -1.89 17.56
N ARG A 89 -8.10 -1.11 16.60
CA ARG A 89 -8.81 0.15 16.89
C ARG A 89 -9.99 -0.07 17.83
N LYS A 90 -10.85 -1.05 17.55
CA LYS A 90 -12.04 -1.34 18.36
C LYS A 90 -11.68 -1.78 19.77
N GLN A 91 -10.69 -2.65 19.92
CA GLN A 91 -10.24 -3.15 21.22
C GLN A 91 -9.55 -2.05 22.06
N ILE A 92 -8.69 -1.24 21.45
CA ILE A 92 -7.94 -0.18 22.14
C ILE A 92 -8.88 0.94 22.59
N ILE A 93 -9.82 1.39 21.73
CA ILE A 93 -10.80 2.41 22.10
C ILE A 93 -11.68 1.89 23.25
N LYS A 94 -12.10 0.63 23.21
CA LYS A 94 -12.92 0.02 24.28
C LYS A 94 -12.16 -0.09 25.62
N LYS A 95 -10.85 -0.36 25.60
CA LYS A 95 -10.04 -0.57 26.82
C LYS A 95 -9.44 0.71 27.41
N LYS A 96 -9.02 1.67 26.58
CA LYS A 96 -8.19 2.82 27.00
C LYS A 96 -8.75 4.19 26.59
N GLY A 97 -9.87 4.22 25.88
CA GLY A 97 -10.49 5.47 25.40
C GLY A 97 -9.83 6.05 24.15
N THR A 98 -10.50 7.04 23.54
CA THR A 98 -10.09 7.68 22.28
C THR A 98 -8.81 8.51 22.43
N LYS A 99 -8.65 9.24 23.54
CA LYS A 99 -7.47 10.08 23.79
C LYS A 99 -6.16 9.28 23.81
N TRP A 100 -6.15 8.10 24.44
CA TRP A 100 -4.95 7.26 24.49
C TRP A 100 -4.60 6.65 23.12
N PHE A 101 -5.61 6.36 22.30
CA PHE A 101 -5.41 5.87 20.94
C PHE A 101 -4.72 6.93 20.06
N GLU A 102 -5.20 8.17 20.09
CA GLU A 102 -4.62 9.26 19.29
C GLU A 102 -3.23 9.67 19.76
N GLU A 103 -3.00 9.85 21.07
CA GLU A 103 -1.72 10.37 21.55
C GLU A 103 -0.60 9.31 21.55
N LYS A 104 -0.91 8.06 21.94
CA LYS A 104 0.13 7.04 22.18
C LYS A 104 0.22 6.01 21.08
N PHE A 105 -0.92 5.49 20.61
CA PHE A 105 -0.94 4.39 19.65
C PHE A 105 -0.63 4.87 18.23
N VAL A 106 -1.24 5.98 17.79
CA VAL A 106 -0.94 6.57 16.47
C VAL A 106 0.51 7.03 16.39
N HIS A 107 1.04 7.70 17.43
CA HIS A 107 2.43 8.15 17.43
C HIS A 107 3.43 6.99 17.34
N GLN A 108 3.24 5.92 18.11
CA GLN A 108 4.10 4.73 18.03
C GLN A 108 4.01 4.03 16.68
N LEU A 109 2.82 3.92 16.09
CA LEU A 109 2.65 3.36 14.74
C LEU A 109 3.43 4.14 13.69
N THR A 110 3.44 5.48 13.77
CA THR A 110 4.21 6.32 12.84
C THR A 110 5.70 6.05 12.96
N THR A 111 6.26 6.00 14.17
CA THR A 111 7.69 5.70 14.38
C THR A 111 8.05 4.31 13.87
N VAL A 112 7.24 3.30 14.17
CA VAL A 112 7.46 1.92 13.69
C VAL A 112 7.40 1.86 12.16
N SER A 113 6.47 2.57 11.54
CA SER A 113 6.33 2.62 10.08
C SER A 113 7.55 3.25 9.40
N ILE A 114 8.10 4.33 9.96
CA ILE A 114 9.32 4.97 9.45
C ILE A 114 10.51 4.02 9.55
N VAL A 115 10.69 3.35 10.69
CA VAL A 115 11.78 2.37 10.87
C VAL A 115 11.64 1.20 9.90
N ALA A 116 10.42 0.67 9.70
CA ALA A 116 10.16 -0.41 8.75
C ALA A 116 10.41 0.01 7.30
N LEU A 117 10.02 1.23 6.92
CA LEU A 117 10.29 1.79 5.59
C LEU A 117 11.79 1.92 5.34
N LEU A 118 12.53 2.51 6.29
CA LEU A 118 13.99 2.66 6.19
C LEU A 118 14.69 1.29 6.11
N ALA A 119 14.29 0.33 6.96
CA ALA A 119 14.82 -1.02 6.91
C ALA A 119 14.55 -1.69 5.56
N THR A 120 13.33 -1.56 5.04
CA THR A 120 12.96 -2.10 3.71
C THR A 120 13.78 -1.44 2.60
N LEU A 121 14.01 -0.13 2.69
CA LEU A 121 14.82 0.62 1.74
C LEU A 121 16.28 0.12 1.74
N ILE A 122 16.88 -0.06 2.91
CA ILE A 122 18.23 -0.62 3.07
C ILE A 122 18.30 -2.02 2.46
N ILE A 123 17.34 -2.89 2.75
CA ILE A 123 17.29 -4.26 2.22
C ILE A 123 17.15 -4.23 0.69
N LEU A 124 16.25 -3.40 0.15
CA LEU A 124 16.03 -3.30 -1.29
C LEU A 124 17.28 -2.81 -2.01
N PHE A 125 17.95 -1.78 -1.50
CA PHE A 125 19.21 -1.29 -2.07
C PHE A 125 20.35 -2.30 -1.93
N SER A 126 20.42 -3.03 -0.82
CA SER A 126 21.42 -4.08 -0.62
C SER A 126 21.23 -5.23 -1.61
N LEU A 127 20.00 -5.68 -1.84
CA LEU A 127 19.69 -6.77 -2.77
C LEU A 127 19.75 -6.35 -4.25
N LYS A 128 19.46 -5.08 -4.56
CA LYS A 128 19.63 -4.53 -5.91
C LYS A 128 21.03 -3.97 -6.18
N GLY A 129 21.93 -4.03 -5.21
CA GLY A 129 23.30 -3.51 -5.33
C GLY A 129 24.08 -4.13 -6.48
N GLU A 130 23.97 -5.44 -6.71
CA GLU A 130 24.59 -6.09 -7.88
C GLU A 130 23.99 -5.63 -9.21
N VAL A 131 22.66 -5.39 -9.28
CA VAL A 131 21.98 -4.92 -10.50
C VAL A 131 22.38 -3.49 -10.84
N ILE A 132 22.60 -2.65 -9.82
CA ILE A 132 23.07 -1.26 -9.97
C ILE A 132 24.53 -1.22 -10.47
N LEU A 133 25.37 -2.16 -10.02
CA LEU A 133 26.78 -2.25 -10.44
C LEU A 133 26.97 -2.90 -11.83
N THR A 134 26.11 -3.84 -12.22
CA THR A 134 26.23 -4.59 -13.48
C THR A 134 25.54 -3.95 -14.68
N GLN A 135 24.66 -2.96 -14.48
CA GLN A 135 23.97 -2.26 -15.55
C GLN A 135 23.95 -0.74 -15.28
N PRO A 136 25.01 0.00 -15.68
CA PRO A 136 25.13 1.44 -15.44
C PRO A 136 24.32 2.30 -16.43
N GLN A 137 23.27 1.74 -17.05
CA GLN A 137 22.42 2.39 -18.05
C GLN A 137 20.99 2.48 -17.52
#